data_AF-A0A402AKT8-F1
#
_entry.id   AF-A0A402AKT8-F1
#
_cell.length_a   1.000
_cell.length_b   1.000
_cell.length_c   1.000
_cell.angle_alpha   90.00
_cell.angle_beta   90.00
_cell.angle_gamma   90.00
#
_symmetry.space_group_name_H-M   'P 1'
#
loop_
_entity.id
_entity.type
_entity.pdbx_description
1 polymer ?
#
loop_
_entity_poly.entity_id
_entity_poly.type
_entity_poly.pdbx_seq_one_letter_code
_entity_poly.pdbx_strand_id
1 'polypeptide(L)'
;MDTENQTHQNNTLEPLPGMFHDTLLATKFLIPASSHEIIARPHLLALLNVGLAYRLILLSAAAGFGKTTLLAQWVRSFTPGHPPVAWVTLDAGDNVPFQFWSYVLAALEQCQPGLSRLPFAAMHDTPQPSWQAMLTALINGLATRSTPLVLILDNYEEIIEPTIHALLSSLLKHSPPTLCLVLATRTDPPFPWLGSMLRHRSWNYAPNSCEQPERRSLTSSSML
;
A
#
# COMPACT_ATOMS: atom_id res chain seq x y z
N MET A 1 37.73 47.20 -29.33
CA MET A 1 38.92 46.76 -28.58
C MET A 1 38.43 46.37 -27.19
N ASP A 2 37.54 45.39 -27.09
CA ASP A 2 37.79 43.93 -27.26
C ASP A 2 38.33 43.42 -25.90
N THR A 3 37.81 42.42 -25.19
CA THR A 3 36.90 41.31 -25.49
C THR A 3 36.45 40.68 -24.15
N GLU A 4 35.31 39.97 -24.21
CA GLU A 4 34.78 38.89 -23.37
C GLU A 4 35.79 38.17 -22.42
N ASN A 5 35.34 37.68 -21.24
CA ASN A 5 34.74 36.34 -21.14
C ASN A 5 34.31 35.95 -19.71
N GLN A 6 33.25 35.16 -19.68
CA GLN A 6 32.59 34.42 -18.60
C GLN A 6 33.61 33.55 -17.81
N THR A 7 33.40 33.04 -16.59
CA THR A 7 32.36 32.07 -16.19
C THR A 7 32.66 31.68 -14.73
N HIS A 8 31.68 31.65 -13.84
CA HIS A 8 31.38 30.48 -12.99
C HIS A 8 30.11 30.79 -12.20
N GLN A 9 29.00 30.35 -12.79
CA GLN A 9 27.76 30.06 -12.09
C GLN A 9 28.08 29.04 -10.99
N ASN A 10 28.12 29.49 -9.74
CA ASN A 10 27.86 28.59 -8.62
C ASN A 10 26.37 28.68 -8.30
N ASN A 11 25.59 27.97 -9.12
CA ASN A 11 24.28 27.49 -8.73
C ASN A 11 24.47 26.49 -7.59
N THR A 12 24.66 27.01 -6.38
CA THR A 12 24.41 26.26 -5.16
C THR A 12 22.90 26.04 -5.13
N LEU A 13 22.46 24.89 -5.65
CA LEU A 13 21.14 24.36 -5.39
C LEU A 13 21.09 24.04 -3.89
N GLU A 14 20.78 25.06 -3.10
CA GLU A 14 20.29 24.89 -1.74
C GLU A 14 19.22 23.78 -1.78
N PRO A 15 19.32 22.73 -0.96
CA PRO A 15 18.26 21.74 -0.87
C PRO A 15 17.00 22.49 -0.41
N LEU A 16 15.97 22.52 -1.24
CA LEU A 16 14.68 23.10 -0.87
C LEU A 16 14.23 22.45 0.45
N PRO A 17 14.11 23.22 1.55
CA PRO A 17 13.71 22.67 2.83
C PRO A 17 12.29 22.08 2.71
N GLY A 18 12.05 20.97 3.41
CA GLY A 18 10.85 20.15 3.33
C GLY A 18 9.55 20.85 3.71
N MET A 19 9.05 21.75 2.86
CA MET A 19 7.92 22.64 3.15
C MET A 19 6.52 22.01 3.14
N PHE A 20 6.39 20.67 3.03
CA PHE A 20 5.06 20.06 2.82
C PHE A 20 4.72 18.91 3.76
N HIS A 21 5.67 18.45 4.58
CA HIS A 21 5.33 17.55 5.69
C HIS A 21 4.53 18.28 6.78
N ASP A 22 4.65 19.60 6.87
CA ASP A 22 4.07 20.40 7.96
C ASP A 22 2.55 20.60 7.86
N THR A 23 1.95 20.45 6.67
CA THR A 23 0.48 20.54 6.46
C THR A 23 -0.21 19.19 6.38
N LEU A 24 0.55 18.09 6.37
CA LEU A 24 0.02 16.73 6.36
C LEU A 24 -0.04 16.20 7.80
N LEU A 25 -1.13 15.50 8.11
CA LEU A 25 -1.31 14.95 9.44
C LEU A 25 -0.37 13.75 9.66
N ALA A 26 0.71 13.96 10.42
CA ALA A 26 1.75 12.95 10.62
C ALA A 26 1.23 11.62 11.20
N THR A 27 0.16 11.65 11.99
CA THR A 27 -0.44 10.45 12.57
C THR A 27 -1.04 9.49 11.54
N LYS A 28 -1.35 9.97 10.32
CA LYS A 28 -1.82 9.10 9.22
C LYS A 28 -0.73 8.16 8.70
N PHE A 29 0.55 8.49 8.94
CA PHE A 29 1.70 7.67 8.53
C PHE A 29 2.09 6.61 9.57
N LEU A 30 1.54 6.69 10.78
CA LEU A 30 1.91 5.80 11.86
C LEU A 30 1.17 4.46 11.75
N ILE A 31 1.89 3.38 12.03
CA ILE A 31 1.29 2.05 12.19
C ILE A 31 0.45 2.08 13.49
N PRO A 32 -0.88 1.90 13.43
CA PRO A 32 -1.74 2.05 14.60
C PRO A 32 -1.33 1.14 15.75
N ALA A 33 -1.16 1.70 16.96
CA ALA A 33 -0.88 0.92 18.16
C ALA A 33 -2.07 0.03 18.50
N SER A 34 -1.82 -1.23 18.85
CA SER A 34 -2.85 -2.12 19.35
C SER A 34 -3.07 -1.84 20.83
N SER A 35 -4.25 -1.29 21.19
CA SER A 35 -4.65 -1.02 22.57
C SER A 35 -5.20 -2.24 23.32
N HIS A 36 -5.38 -3.38 22.64
CA HIS A 36 -6.00 -4.59 23.18
C HIS A 36 -5.16 -5.84 22.96
N GLU A 37 -5.44 -6.86 23.76
CA GLU A 37 -4.84 -8.19 23.65
C GLU A 37 -5.08 -8.76 22.25
N ILE A 38 -4.01 -8.83 21.45
CA ILE A 38 -4.10 -9.21 20.04
C ILE A 38 -4.26 -10.73 19.96
N ILE A 39 -5.41 -11.19 19.49
CA ILE A 39 -5.59 -12.59 19.12
C ILE A 39 -4.63 -12.89 17.96
N ALA A 40 -3.68 -13.81 18.19
CA ALA A 40 -2.72 -14.19 17.17
C ALA A 40 -3.43 -14.83 15.96
N ARG A 41 -3.16 -14.31 14.76
CA ARG A 41 -3.71 -14.83 13.49
C ARG A 41 -2.59 -15.33 12.56
N PRO A 42 -1.74 -16.28 12.98
CA PRO A 42 -0.51 -16.65 12.26
C PRO A 42 -0.75 -17.10 10.82
N HIS A 43 -1.86 -17.80 10.56
CA HIS A 43 -2.24 -18.19 9.20
C HIS A 43 -2.46 -16.98 8.27
N LEU A 44 -3.15 -15.94 8.73
CA LEU A 44 -3.37 -14.73 7.93
C LEU A 44 -2.07 -13.95 7.70
N LEU A 45 -1.19 -13.90 8.71
CA LEU A 45 0.14 -13.30 8.56
C LEU A 45 0.99 -14.04 7.51
N ALA A 46 0.94 -15.38 7.51
CA ALA A 46 1.61 -16.19 6.50
C ALA A 46 1.07 -15.92 5.09
N LEU A 47 -0.25 -15.76 4.93
CA LEU A 47 -0.85 -15.39 3.64
C LEU A 47 -0.39 -14.00 3.17
N LEU A 48 -0.31 -13.02 4.07
CA LEU A 48 0.21 -11.69 3.73
C LEU A 48 1.69 -11.75 3.31
N ASN A 49 2.51 -12.59 3.95
CA ASN A 49 3.90 -12.81 3.56
C ASN A 49 4.03 -13.41 2.15
N VAL A 50 3.20 -14.42 1.82
CA VAL A 50 3.13 -14.95 0.44
C VAL A 50 2.66 -13.87 -0.54
N GLY A 51 1.77 -13.00 -0.09
CA GLY A 51 1.27 -11.85 -0.82
C GLY A 51 2.35 -10.86 -1.27
N LEU A 52 3.49 -10.75 -0.57
CA LEU A 52 4.58 -9.84 -0.92
C LEU A 52 5.20 -10.12 -2.29
N ALA A 53 5.04 -11.34 -2.82
CA ALA A 53 5.46 -11.69 -4.18
C ALA A 53 4.57 -11.08 -5.28
N TYR A 54 3.45 -10.46 -4.91
CA TYR A 54 2.48 -9.86 -5.83
C TYR A 54 2.49 -8.33 -5.72
N ARG A 55 2.11 -7.67 -6.81
CA ARG A 55 1.98 -6.20 -6.88
C ARG A 55 0.82 -5.65 -6.05
N LEU A 56 -0.16 -6.50 -5.72
CA LEU A 56 -1.35 -6.12 -4.98
C LEU A 56 -1.77 -7.19 -3.98
N ILE A 57 -2.02 -6.76 -2.75
CA ILE A 57 -2.75 -7.50 -1.72
C ILE A 57 -4.03 -6.72 -1.44
N LEU A 58 -5.19 -7.36 -1.58
CA LEU A 58 -6.48 -6.79 -1.22
C LEU A 58 -6.99 -7.46 0.06
N LEU A 59 -7.11 -6.68 1.14
CA LEU A 59 -7.71 -7.12 2.38
C LEU A 59 -9.12 -6.52 2.49
N SER A 60 -10.11 -7.27 2.02
CA SER A 60 -11.52 -6.87 1.99
C SER A 60 -12.29 -7.57 3.11
N ALA A 61 -12.87 -6.80 4.03
CA ALA A 61 -13.72 -7.31 5.11
C ALA A 61 -14.58 -6.18 5.70
N ALA A 62 -15.77 -6.50 6.19
CA ALA A 62 -16.64 -5.52 6.83
C ALA A 62 -16.00 -4.83 8.07
N ALA A 63 -16.66 -3.79 8.57
CA ALA A 63 -16.20 -3.11 9.79
C ALA A 63 -16.10 -4.08 10.98
N GLY A 64 -15.13 -3.87 11.86
CA GLY A 64 -14.95 -4.69 13.08
C GLY A 64 -14.21 -6.03 12.88
N PHE A 65 -13.85 -6.42 11.66
CA PHE A 65 -13.10 -7.67 11.41
C PHE A 65 -11.59 -7.57 11.71
N GLY A 66 -11.10 -6.38 12.08
CA GLY A 66 -9.72 -6.15 12.50
C GLY A 66 -8.71 -6.06 11.36
N LYS A 67 -9.09 -5.51 10.20
CA LYS A 67 -8.18 -5.32 9.04
C LYS A 67 -6.93 -4.54 9.42
N THR A 68 -7.12 -3.34 9.98
CA THR A 68 -6.06 -2.47 10.49
C THR A 68 -5.20 -3.19 11.53
N THR A 69 -5.82 -3.90 12.48
CA THR A 69 -5.11 -4.67 13.52
C THR A 69 -4.25 -5.78 12.91
N LEU A 70 -4.78 -6.52 11.93
CA LEU A 70 -4.07 -7.58 11.23
C LEU A 70 -2.86 -7.03 10.47
N LEU A 71 -3.03 -5.95 9.70
CA LEU A 71 -1.94 -5.31 8.97
C LEU A 71 -0.88 -4.73 9.92
N ALA A 72 -1.31 -4.09 11.01
CA ALA A 72 -0.40 -3.56 12.01
C ALA A 72 0.39 -4.68 12.72
N GLN A 73 -0.27 -5.81 13.03
CA GLN A 73 0.40 -7.01 13.56
C GLN A 73 1.40 -7.59 12.55
N TRP A 74 1.01 -7.62 11.27
CA TRP A 74 1.86 -8.12 10.19
C TRP A 74 3.13 -7.28 10.01
N VAL A 75 3.00 -5.97 9.90
CA VAL A 75 4.16 -5.07 9.78
C VAL A 75 5.06 -5.14 11.01
N ARG A 76 4.48 -5.25 12.23
CA ARG A 76 5.27 -5.44 13.46
C ARG A 76 6.01 -6.76 13.55
N SER A 77 5.59 -7.78 12.78
CA SER A 77 6.28 -9.07 12.72
C SER A 77 7.50 -9.05 11.80
N PHE A 78 7.74 -7.95 11.08
CA PHE A 78 8.86 -7.83 10.14
C PHE A 78 10.19 -7.85 10.89
N THR A 79 11.05 -8.78 10.47
CA THR A 79 12.44 -8.90 10.92
C THR A 79 13.38 -8.13 9.98
N PRO A 80 14.64 -7.86 10.38
CA PRO A 80 15.64 -7.29 9.49
C PRO A 80 15.70 -8.03 8.14
N GLY A 81 15.63 -7.29 7.04
CA GLY A 81 15.56 -7.83 5.68
C GLY A 81 14.18 -7.79 5.03
N HIS A 82 13.11 -7.53 5.81
CA HIS A 82 11.80 -7.21 5.23
C HIS A 82 11.81 -5.84 4.52
N PRO A 83 10.94 -5.64 3.52
CA PRO A 83 10.81 -4.35 2.85
C PRO A 83 10.36 -3.24 3.81
N PRO A 84 10.83 -2.00 3.63
CA PRO A 84 10.22 -0.84 4.27
C PRO A 84 8.73 -0.72 3.93
N VAL A 85 7.97 -0.14 4.86
CA VAL A 85 6.52 0.00 4.76
C VAL A 85 6.12 1.47 4.82
N ALA A 86 5.58 1.97 3.72
CA ALA A 86 4.89 3.24 3.66
C ALA A 86 3.43 3.01 4.06
N TRP A 87 2.99 3.57 5.19
CA TRP A 87 1.61 3.45 5.66
C TRP A 87 0.86 4.75 5.46
N VAL A 88 -0.39 4.68 4.98
CA VAL A 88 -1.32 5.81 4.95
C VAL A 88 -2.69 5.33 5.45
N THR A 89 -3.16 5.90 6.55
CA THR A 89 -4.54 5.72 7.03
C THR A 89 -5.42 6.79 6.40
N LEU A 90 -6.37 6.39 5.57
CA LEU A 90 -7.24 7.31 4.83
C LEU A 90 -8.48 7.67 5.64
N ASP A 91 -8.98 8.89 5.39
CA ASP A 91 -10.29 9.36 5.82
C ASP A 91 -11.03 10.07 4.66
N ALA A 92 -12.28 10.46 4.89
CA ALA A 92 -13.11 11.12 3.89
C ALA A 92 -12.48 12.42 3.32
N GLY A 93 -11.60 13.10 4.05
CA GLY A 93 -10.89 14.29 3.58
C GLY A 93 -9.84 13.99 2.52
N ASP A 94 -9.40 12.74 2.42
CA ASP A 94 -8.43 12.29 1.43
C ASP A 94 -9.06 11.92 0.08
N ASN A 95 -10.39 12.01 -0.05
CA ASN A 95 -11.11 11.78 -1.31
C ASN A 95 -10.95 12.95 -2.32
N VAL A 96 -9.80 13.61 -2.32
CA VAL A 96 -9.41 14.68 -3.24
C VAL A 96 -8.06 14.29 -3.86
N PRO A 97 -7.90 14.23 -5.20
CA PRO A 97 -6.71 13.65 -5.83
C PRO A 97 -5.39 14.27 -5.35
N PHE A 98 -5.37 15.59 -5.20
CA PHE A 98 -4.19 16.29 -4.73
C PHE A 98 -3.82 15.92 -3.28
N GLN A 99 -4.80 15.88 -2.38
CA GLN A 99 -4.58 15.51 -0.98
C GLN A 99 -4.13 14.05 -0.86
N PHE A 100 -4.82 13.14 -1.54
CA PHE A 100 -4.51 11.72 -1.59
C PHE A 100 -3.07 11.47 -2.02
N TRP A 101 -2.68 12.00 -3.19
CA TRP A 101 -1.33 11.77 -3.72
C TRP A 101 -0.26 12.47 -2.90
N SER A 102 -0.57 13.59 -2.24
CA SER A 102 0.36 14.22 -1.29
C SER A 102 0.67 13.30 -0.11
N TYR A 103 -0.35 12.66 0.50
CA TYR A 103 -0.12 11.67 1.56
C TYR A 103 0.66 10.45 1.05
N VAL A 104 0.30 9.90 -0.11
CA VAL A 104 1.00 8.74 -0.69
C VAL A 104 2.47 9.06 -0.95
N LEU A 105 2.76 10.18 -1.62
CA LEU A 105 4.13 10.57 -1.93
C LEU A 105 4.95 10.89 -0.66
N ALA A 106 4.34 11.53 0.34
CA ALA A 106 5.00 11.79 1.62
C ALA A 106 5.35 10.49 2.38
N ALA A 107 4.45 9.50 2.40
CA ALA A 107 4.73 8.20 3.03
C ALA A 107 5.84 7.43 2.30
N LEU A 108 5.84 7.49 0.97
CA LEU A 108 6.88 6.89 0.14
C LEU A 108 8.25 7.57 0.36
N GLU A 109 8.28 8.88 0.52
CA GLU A 109 9.50 9.65 0.81
C GLU A 109 10.13 9.25 2.14
N GLN A 110 9.32 9.05 3.20
CA GLN A 110 9.81 8.62 4.52
C GLN A 110 10.53 7.27 4.47
N CYS A 111 10.02 6.35 3.66
CA CYS A 111 10.61 5.02 3.49
C CYS A 111 11.84 5.04 2.59
N GLN A 112 11.84 5.98 1.65
CA GLN A 112 12.64 5.88 0.45
C GLN A 112 12.97 7.29 -0.07
N PRO A 113 13.86 8.04 0.61
CA PRO A 113 14.13 9.45 0.32
C PRO A 113 14.56 9.70 -1.13
N GLY A 114 14.09 10.80 -1.72
CA GLY A 114 14.31 11.22 -3.09
C GLY A 114 13.31 10.63 -4.10
N LEU A 115 12.36 9.78 -3.68
CA LEU A 115 11.37 9.18 -4.57
C LEU A 115 10.28 10.17 -4.97
N SER A 116 9.90 11.07 -4.07
CA SER A 116 8.72 11.92 -4.21
C SER A 116 9.00 13.26 -4.90
N ARG A 117 10.26 13.69 -5.00
CA ARG A 117 10.64 15.04 -5.50
C ARG A 117 10.07 15.35 -6.88
N LEU A 118 10.30 14.49 -7.87
CA LEU A 118 9.80 14.71 -9.24
C LEU A 118 8.28 14.55 -9.34
N PRO A 119 7.65 13.51 -8.74
CA PRO A 119 6.19 13.42 -8.65
C PRO A 119 5.52 14.65 -8.06
N PHE A 120 6.03 15.19 -6.95
CA PHE A 120 5.49 16.39 -6.32
C PHE A 120 5.63 17.61 -7.23
N ALA A 121 6.79 17.81 -7.86
CA ALA A 121 6.98 18.91 -8.80
C ALA A 121 5.93 18.87 -9.94
N ALA A 122 5.63 17.69 -10.47
CA ALA A 122 4.62 17.51 -11.51
C ALA A 122 3.17 17.75 -11.03
N MET A 123 2.87 17.52 -9.74
CA MET A 123 1.58 17.88 -9.13
C MET A 123 1.41 19.37 -8.91
N HIS A 124 2.51 20.11 -8.81
CA HIS A 124 2.53 21.55 -8.56
C HIS A 124 2.87 22.37 -9.81
N ASP A 125 3.10 21.71 -10.95
CA ASP A 125 3.38 22.41 -12.19
C ASP A 125 2.15 23.24 -12.59
N THR A 126 2.33 24.56 -12.63
CA THR A 126 1.29 25.53 -12.95
C THR A 126 1.48 26.01 -14.39
N PRO A 127 0.41 26.12 -15.20
CA PRO A 127 -0.97 26.41 -14.78
C PRO A 127 -1.90 25.20 -14.58
N GLN A 128 -1.48 23.97 -14.90
CA GLN A 128 -2.31 22.78 -14.66
C GLN A 128 -1.48 21.59 -14.15
N PRO A 129 -1.86 20.99 -13.01
CA PRO A 129 -1.19 19.80 -12.50
C PRO A 129 -1.31 18.65 -13.50
N SER A 130 -0.20 18.00 -13.81
CA SER A 130 -0.19 16.85 -14.71
C SER A 130 -0.15 15.55 -13.92
N TRP A 131 -1.32 14.98 -13.66
CA TRP A 131 -1.45 13.68 -12.98
C TRP A 131 -0.68 12.57 -13.70
N GLN A 132 -0.64 12.62 -15.04
CA GLN A 132 0.12 11.67 -15.85
C GLN A 132 1.62 11.86 -15.69
N ALA A 133 2.11 13.10 -15.65
CA ALA A 133 3.54 13.37 -15.42
C ALA A 133 3.96 12.96 -13.99
N MET A 134 3.13 13.26 -12.98
CA MET A 134 3.34 12.80 -11.60
C MET A 134 3.44 11.28 -11.55
N LEU A 135 2.47 10.58 -12.15
CA LEU A 135 2.44 9.12 -12.13
C LEU A 135 3.65 8.52 -12.87
N THR A 136 4.01 9.09 -14.03
CA THR A 136 5.18 8.67 -14.81
C THR A 136 6.47 8.86 -14.02
N ALA A 137 6.64 10.02 -13.38
CA ALA A 137 7.79 10.29 -12.52
C ALA A 137 7.86 9.31 -11.35
N LEU A 138 6.72 8.96 -10.75
CA LEU A 138 6.66 8.02 -9.63
C LEU A 138 7.05 6.61 -10.09
N ILE A 139 6.46 6.13 -11.20
CA ILE A 139 6.78 4.81 -11.77
C ILE A 139 8.26 4.72 -12.12
N ASN A 140 8.82 5.74 -12.78
CA ASN A 140 10.24 5.78 -13.13
C ASN A 140 11.12 5.78 -11.88
N GLY A 141 10.77 6.58 -10.86
CA GLY A 141 11.46 6.59 -9.58
C GLY A 141 11.48 5.21 -8.92
N LEU A 142 10.33 4.53 -8.88
CA LEU A 142 10.22 3.16 -8.36
C LEU A 142 11.04 2.16 -9.20
N ALA A 143 11.01 2.28 -10.53
CA ALA A 143 11.69 1.35 -11.44
C ALA A 143 13.22 1.41 -11.33
N THR A 144 13.78 2.57 -10.95
CA THR A 144 15.22 2.72 -10.70
C THR A 144 15.68 2.09 -9.39
N ARG A 145 14.75 1.63 -8.54
CA ARG A 145 15.05 1.08 -7.21
C ARG A 145 14.95 -0.43 -7.20
N SER A 146 16.03 -1.07 -6.76
CA SER A 146 16.13 -2.51 -6.59
C SER A 146 15.58 -3.00 -5.25
N THR A 147 15.38 -2.11 -4.28
CA THR A 147 14.86 -2.44 -2.95
C THR A 147 13.33 -2.56 -2.97
N PRO A 148 12.76 -3.70 -2.56
CA PRO A 148 11.32 -3.85 -2.44
C PRO A 148 10.72 -2.85 -1.45
N LEU A 149 9.45 -2.50 -1.65
CA LEU A 149 8.70 -1.51 -0.87
C LEU A 149 7.25 -1.95 -0.76
N VAL A 150 6.68 -1.84 0.44
CA VAL A 150 5.25 -2.06 0.67
C VAL A 150 4.58 -0.71 0.88
N LEU A 151 3.52 -0.44 0.12
CA LEU A 151 2.65 0.72 0.33
C LEU A 151 1.31 0.21 0.86
N ILE A 152 0.94 0.59 2.08
CA ILE A 152 -0.32 0.23 2.72
C ILE A 152 -1.25 1.42 2.70
N LEU A 153 -2.41 1.27 2.08
CA LEU A 153 -3.53 2.21 2.14
C LEU A 153 -4.64 1.57 2.97
N ASP A 154 -4.77 2.05 4.21
CA ASP A 154 -5.81 1.59 5.15
C ASP A 154 -7.05 2.47 5.07
N ASN A 155 -8.22 1.89 5.30
CA ASN A 155 -9.55 2.49 5.08
C ASN A 155 -9.78 2.99 3.63
N TYR A 156 -9.39 2.21 2.63
CA TYR A 156 -9.55 2.60 1.22
C TYR A 156 -11.02 2.76 0.80
N GLU A 157 -11.99 2.27 1.58
CA GLU A 157 -13.42 2.51 1.35
C GLU A 157 -13.82 3.99 1.38
N GLU A 158 -13.01 4.86 1.99
CA GLU A 158 -13.24 6.31 2.04
C GLU A 158 -13.00 6.99 0.68
N ILE A 159 -12.31 6.30 -0.23
CA ILE A 159 -11.98 6.81 -1.57
C ILE A 159 -13.03 6.33 -2.57
N ILE A 160 -13.78 7.28 -3.11
CA ILE A 160 -14.77 7.06 -4.18
C ILE A 160 -14.45 7.86 -5.46
N GLU A 161 -13.47 8.76 -5.39
CA GLU A 161 -13.07 9.63 -6.48
C GLU A 161 -12.50 8.83 -7.67
N PRO A 162 -13.16 8.84 -8.85
CA PRO A 162 -12.74 8.04 -10.00
C PRO A 162 -11.32 8.33 -10.48
N THR A 163 -10.87 9.59 -10.36
CA THR A 163 -9.51 9.99 -10.75
C THR A 163 -8.45 9.26 -9.92
N ILE A 164 -8.67 9.08 -8.61
CA ILE A 164 -7.75 8.36 -7.73
C ILE A 164 -7.70 6.89 -8.14
N HIS A 165 -8.85 6.26 -8.36
CA HIS A 165 -8.91 4.86 -8.80
C HIS A 165 -8.23 4.64 -10.15
N ALA A 166 -8.42 5.55 -11.11
CA ALA A 166 -7.78 5.47 -12.42
C ALA A 166 -6.26 5.56 -12.33
N LEU A 167 -5.74 6.48 -11.51
CA LEU A 167 -4.31 6.66 -11.31
C LEU A 167 -3.68 5.46 -10.57
N LEU A 168 -4.31 4.95 -9.51
CA LEU A 168 -3.83 3.74 -8.81
C LEU A 168 -3.87 2.50 -9.70
N SER A 169 -4.93 2.34 -10.51
CA SER A 169 -5.03 1.27 -11.50
C SER A 169 -3.90 1.36 -12.53
N SER A 170 -3.53 2.56 -12.96
CA SER A 170 -2.40 2.78 -13.86
C SER A 170 -1.05 2.53 -13.17
N LEU A 171 -0.89 2.93 -11.91
CA LEU A 171 0.29 2.60 -11.09
C LEU A 171 0.49 1.09 -11.02
N LEU A 172 -0.55 0.32 -10.66
CA LEU A 172 -0.48 -1.14 -10.55
C LEU A 172 -0.08 -1.83 -11.86
N LYS A 173 -0.62 -1.37 -12.98
CA LYS A 173 -0.31 -1.94 -14.32
C LYS A 173 1.17 -1.79 -14.69
N HIS A 174 1.76 -0.65 -14.37
CA HIS A 174 3.12 -0.30 -14.80
C HIS A 174 4.17 -0.43 -13.68
N SER A 175 3.74 -0.68 -12.44
CA SER A 175 4.64 -0.77 -11.29
C SER A 175 5.70 -1.88 -11.46
N PRO A 176 6.94 -1.63 -10.99
CA PRO A 176 7.94 -2.68 -10.94
C PRO A 176 7.52 -3.77 -9.94
N PRO A 177 8.06 -5.01 -10.06
CA PRO A 177 7.77 -6.08 -9.11
C PRO A 177 8.26 -5.80 -7.68
N THR A 178 9.06 -4.74 -7.49
CA THR A 178 9.56 -4.28 -6.20
C THR A 178 8.50 -3.53 -5.39
N LEU A 179 7.40 -3.06 -6.00
CA LEU A 179 6.30 -2.44 -5.27
C LEU A 179 5.19 -3.46 -4.98
N CYS A 180 4.85 -3.62 -3.70
CA CYS A 180 3.65 -4.31 -3.25
C CYS A 180 2.66 -3.28 -2.67
N LEU A 181 1.53 -3.07 -3.34
CA LEU A 181 0.43 -2.26 -2.82
C LEU A 181 -0.49 -3.13 -1.97
N VAL A 182 -0.84 -2.67 -0.78
CA VAL A 182 -1.81 -3.31 0.10
C VAL A 182 -2.99 -2.35 0.28
N LEU A 183 -4.19 -2.81 -0.08
CA LEU A 183 -5.42 -2.07 0.13
C LEU A 183 -6.23 -2.78 1.21
N ALA A 184 -6.47 -2.11 2.34
CA ALA A 184 -7.47 -2.55 3.31
C ALA A 184 -8.76 -1.78 3.08
N THR A 185 -9.85 -2.52 2.85
CA THR A 185 -11.14 -1.93 2.48
C THR A 185 -12.33 -2.69 3.07
N ARG A 186 -13.47 -2.03 3.20
CA ARG A 186 -14.77 -2.69 3.49
C ARG A 186 -15.45 -3.26 2.27
N THR A 187 -15.20 -2.65 1.11
CA THR A 187 -15.84 -2.99 -0.16
C THR A 187 -14.77 -3.03 -1.23
N ASP A 188 -14.85 -4.01 -2.12
CA ASP A 188 -13.87 -4.13 -3.19
C ASP A 188 -13.82 -2.84 -4.02
N PRO A 189 -12.62 -2.29 -4.28
CA PRO A 189 -12.49 -1.05 -5.02
C PRO A 189 -12.96 -1.26 -6.47
N PRO A 190 -13.45 -0.20 -7.14
CA PRO A 190 -14.05 -0.30 -8.47
C PRO A 190 -12.99 -0.42 -9.58
N PHE A 191 -12.04 -1.35 -9.43
CA PHE A 191 -11.04 -1.65 -10.45
C PHE A 191 -11.62 -2.63 -11.48
N PRO A 192 -11.76 -2.25 -12.75
CA PRO A 192 -12.40 -3.10 -13.76
C PRO A 192 -11.72 -4.47 -13.95
N TRP A 193 -10.40 -4.53 -13.72
CA TRP A 193 -9.59 -5.76 -13.83
C TRP A 193 -9.64 -6.63 -12.56
N LEU A 194 -10.09 -6.10 -11.42
CA LEU A 194 -10.15 -6.88 -10.18
C LEU A 194 -11.17 -8.01 -10.29
N GLY A 195 -12.34 -7.73 -10.90
CA GLY A 195 -13.36 -8.73 -11.14
C GLY A 195 -12.89 -9.89 -12.03
N SER A 196 -12.03 -9.65 -13.03
CA SER A 196 -11.46 -10.74 -13.84
C SER A 196 -10.36 -11.51 -13.10
N MET A 197 -9.58 -10.84 -12.25
CA MET A 197 -8.52 -11.48 -11.45
C MET A 197 -9.08 -12.37 -10.34
N LEU A 198 -10.11 -11.92 -9.64
CA LEU A 198 -10.79 -12.69 -8.58
C LEU A 198 -11.49 -13.94 -9.13
N ARG A 199 -12.00 -13.89 -10.37
CA ARG A 199 -12.58 -15.07 -11.05
C ARG A 199 -11.56 -16.16 -11.38
N HIS A 200 -10.28 -15.82 -11.53
CA HIS A 200 -9.21 -16.78 -11.83
C HIS A 200 -8.37 -17.15 -10.61
N ARG A 201 -8.52 -16.47 -9.48
CA ARG A 201 -7.75 -16.68 -8.24
C ARG A 201 -8.61 -16.48 -7.00
N SER A 202 -9.78 -17.12 -6.95
CA SER A 202 -10.49 -17.33 -5.69
C SER A 202 -9.68 -18.34 -4.87
N TRP A 203 -9.00 -17.85 -3.82
CA TRP A 203 -8.56 -18.73 -2.73
C TRP A 203 -9.82 -19.11 -1.93
N ASN A 204 -10.61 -20.02 -2.48
CA ASN A 204 -11.67 -20.70 -1.75
C ASN A 204 -10.99 -21.66 -0.78
N TYR A 205 -10.65 -21.19 0.42
CA TYR A 205 -10.36 -22.11 1.51
C TYR A 205 -11.71 -22.61 2.05
N ALA A 206 -12.04 -23.85 1.72
CA ALA A 206 -13.01 -24.61 2.50
C ALA A 206 -12.43 -24.74 3.93
N PRO A 207 -13.15 -24.36 4.99
CA PRO A 207 -12.69 -24.65 6.33
C PRO A 207 -12.64 -26.18 6.44
N ASN A 208 -11.44 -26.72 6.67
CA ASN A 208 -11.26 -28.15 6.89
C ASN A 208 -12.27 -28.62 7.93
N SER A 209 -13.07 -29.58 7.47
CA SER A 209 -13.74 -30.62 8.24
C SER A 209 -13.12 -30.80 9.62
N CYS A 210 -13.88 -30.38 10.62
CA CYS A 210 -13.75 -30.88 11.97
C CYS A 210 -14.02 -32.39 11.91
N GLU A 211 -12.97 -33.19 11.76
CA GLU A 211 -13.02 -34.63 12.04
C GLU A 211 -13.44 -34.79 13.50
N GLN A 212 -14.68 -35.20 13.71
CA GLN A 212 -15.13 -35.66 15.00
C GLN A 212 -14.37 -36.94 15.35
N PRO A 213 -13.88 -37.10 16.59
CA PRO A 213 -13.19 -38.32 16.98
C PRO A 213 -14.18 -39.48 16.95
N GLU A 214 -13.81 -40.53 16.21
CA GLU A 214 -14.51 -41.81 16.14
C GLU A 214 -14.86 -42.30 17.55
N ARG A 215 -16.16 -42.35 17.87
CA ARG A 215 -16.64 -43.23 18.93
C ARG A 215 -16.47 -44.67 18.44
N ARG A 216 -15.46 -45.34 18.99
CA ARG A 216 -15.37 -46.80 19.02
C ARG A 216 -16.66 -47.36 19.62
N SER A 217 -17.56 -47.88 18.79
CA SER A 217 -18.60 -48.81 19.23
C SER A 217 -17.96 -50.20 19.35
N LEU A 218 -17.91 -50.66 20.59
CA LEU A 218 -17.50 -52.00 20.96
C LEU A 218 -18.42 -53.04 20.32
N THR A 219 -17.78 -54.10 19.86
CA THR A 219 -18.32 -55.38 19.42
C THR A 219 -19.37 -55.96 20.38
N SER A 220 -20.46 -56.50 19.85
CA SER A 220 -20.93 -57.83 20.28
C SER A 220 -21.82 -58.46 19.22
N SER A 221 -21.35 -59.57 18.65
CA SER A 221 -22.12 -60.52 17.87
C SER A 221 -21.97 -61.87 18.55
N SER A 222 -23.08 -62.45 18.97
CA SER A 222 -23.28 -63.87 19.31
C SER A 222 -24.81 -64.05 19.26
N MET A 223 -25.39 -64.65 18.21
CA MET A 223 -25.59 -66.10 18.04
C MET A 223 -26.04 -66.79 19.32
N LEU A 224 -27.36 -66.76 19.58
CA LEU A 224 -28.27 -67.91 19.49
C LEU A 224 -29.72 -67.43 19.69
#